data_AF-A0AA43P605-F1
#
_entry.id   AF-A0AA43P605-F1
#
_cell.length_a   1.000
_cell.length_b   1.000
_cell.length_c   1.000
_cell.angle_alpha   90.00
_cell.angle_beta   90.00
_cell.angle_gamma   90.00
#
_symmetry.space_group_name_H-M   'P 1'
#
loop_
_entity.id
_entity.type
_entity.pdbx_description
1 polymer ?
#
loop_
_entity_poly.entity_id
_entity_poly.type
_entity_poly.pdbx_seq_one_letter_code
_entity_poly.pdbx_strand_id
1 'polypeptide(L)'
;MADVTTKLIHDTFIQNRPDHVGREEAEELFNHWLELHGFQPEEQPAAPTGFEYETIPAEEDSTPSPDDLDAIALASDNAVNSAAMLSDVLESMPDGSKEALTCALNDFDCAAEHLQRLLDGYDYKPLDEREER
;
A
#
# COMPACT_ATOMS: atom_id res chain seq x y z
N MET A 1 24.84 -6.91 -6.50
CA MET A 1 23.43 -6.49 -6.51
C MET A 1 22.80 -7.03 -5.25
N ALA A 2 22.11 -6.21 -4.45
CA ALA A 2 21.47 -6.66 -3.21
C ALA A 2 20.23 -7.50 -3.55
N ASP A 3 20.02 -8.61 -2.84
CA ASP A 3 18.81 -9.44 -2.98
C ASP A 3 17.55 -8.59 -2.73
N VAL A 4 16.44 -8.93 -3.39
CA VAL A 4 15.16 -8.19 -3.31
C VAL A 4 14.69 -8.09 -1.86
N THR A 5 14.93 -9.14 -1.08
CA THR A 5 14.64 -9.18 0.36
C THR A 5 15.49 -8.16 1.13
N THR A 6 16.79 -8.07 0.82
CA THR A 6 17.71 -7.11 1.45
C THR A 6 17.36 -5.68 1.10
N LYS A 7 16.94 -5.42 -0.14
CA LYS A 7 16.53 -4.09 -0.59
C LYS A 7 15.25 -3.64 0.12
N LEU A 8 14.27 -4.52 0.27
CA LEU A 8 13.03 -4.21 1.00
C LEU A 8 13.30 -3.93 2.49
N ILE A 9 14.16 -4.73 3.12
CA ILE A 9 14.56 -4.54 4.53
C ILE A 9 15.33 -3.23 4.69
N HIS A 10 16.25 -2.92 3.76
CA HIS A 10 16.99 -1.66 3.72
C HIS A 10 16.03 -0.46 3.62
N ASP A 11 15.14 -0.47 2.62
CA ASP A 11 14.27 0.67 2.35
C ASP A 11 13.30 0.91 3.51
N THR A 12 12.80 -0.17 4.11
CA THR A 12 11.96 -0.09 5.32
C THR A 12 12.73 0.52 6.50
N PHE A 13 13.99 0.11 6.72
CA PHE A 13 14.84 0.62 7.79
C PHE A 13 15.15 2.12 7.63
N ILE A 14 15.48 2.55 6.41
CA ILE A 14 15.80 3.96 6.11
C ILE A 14 14.56 4.85 6.19
N GLN A 15 13.40 4.36 5.76
CA GLN A 15 12.13 5.09 5.81
C GLN A 15 11.59 5.21 7.24
N ASN A 16 11.81 4.22 8.10
CA ASN A 16 11.36 4.22 9.50
C ASN A 16 12.46 4.60 10.50
N ARG A 17 13.51 5.28 10.04
CA ARG A 17 14.58 5.76 10.93
C ARG A 17 14.02 6.73 11.98
N PRO A 18 14.56 6.75 13.20
CA PRO A 18 14.18 7.75 14.21
C PRO A 18 14.46 9.18 13.71
N ASP A 19 13.62 10.15 14.08
CA ASP A 19 13.69 11.54 13.60
C ASP A 19 15.03 12.25 13.90
N HIS A 20 15.76 11.79 14.93
CA HIS A 20 17.06 12.32 15.32
C HIS A 20 18.24 11.69 14.57
N VAL A 21 17.99 10.65 13.77
CA VAL A 21 19.00 9.94 12.99
C VAL A 21 18.95 10.44 11.55
N GLY A 22 20.08 10.98 11.09
CA GLY A 22 20.24 11.40 9.71
C GLY A 22 20.17 10.21 8.75
N ARG A 23 19.88 10.47 7.47
CA ARG A 23 19.85 9.39 6.46
C ARG A 23 21.21 8.71 6.32
N GLU A 24 22.29 9.49 6.25
CA GLU A 24 23.66 8.97 6.15
C GLU A 24 24.04 8.12 7.38
N GLU A 25 23.65 8.55 8.58
CA GLU A 25 23.86 7.81 9.83
C GLU A 25 23.04 6.50 9.86
N ALA A 26 21.81 6.52 9.35
CA ALA A 26 21.00 5.31 9.20
C ALA A 26 21.62 4.32 8.19
N GLU A 27 22.21 4.81 7.10
CA GLU A 27 22.93 3.97 6.13
C GLU A 27 24.18 3.32 6.76
N GLU A 28 24.94 4.05 7.58
CA GLU A 28 26.07 3.50 8.33
C GLU A 28 25.65 2.43 9.35
N LEU A 29 24.56 2.67 10.08
CA LEU A 29 24.01 1.71 11.04
C LEU A 29 23.51 0.44 10.35
N PHE A 30 22.87 0.57 9.19
CA PHE A 30 22.39 -0.57 8.41
C PHE A 30 23.57 -1.40 7.86
N ASN A 31 24.60 -0.73 7.34
CA ASN A 31 25.82 -1.41 6.88
C ASN A 31 26.54 -2.14 8.02
N HIS A 32 26.62 -1.53 9.20
CA HIS A 32 27.18 -2.18 10.38
C HIS A 32 26.36 -3.40 10.83
N TRP A 33 25.03 -3.32 10.74
CA TRP A 33 24.14 -4.45 11.00
C TRP A 33 24.35 -5.60 10.00
N LEU A 34 24.52 -5.31 8.71
CA LEU A 34 24.83 -6.33 7.68
C LEU A 34 26.15 -7.05 7.97
N GLU A 35 27.18 -6.31 8.38
CA GLU A 35 28.48 -6.87 8.75
C GLU A 35 28.38 -7.80 9.98
N LEU A 36 27.62 -7.39 11.00
CA LEU A 36 27.43 -8.17 12.23
C LEU A 36 26.62 -9.46 12.01
N HIS A 37 25.64 -9.41 11.12
CA HIS A 37 24.74 -10.54 10.85
C HIS A 37 25.20 -11.42 9.69
N GLY A 38 26.38 -11.15 9.13
CA GLY A 38 27.03 -12.01 8.14
C GLY A 38 26.23 -12.16 6.85
N PHE A 39 25.42 -11.15 6.51
CA PHE A 39 24.65 -11.15 5.26
C PHE A 39 25.65 -10.96 4.10
N GLN A 40 26.11 -12.06 3.52
CA GLN A 40 26.72 -12.00 2.20
C GLN A 40 25.60 -11.83 1.19
N PRO A 41 25.66 -10.85 0.27
CA PRO A 41 24.74 -10.84 -0.85
C PRO A 41 24.96 -12.18 -1.56
N GLU A 42 23.98 -13.10 -1.46
CA GLU A 42 24.05 -14.34 -2.22
C GLU A 42 24.22 -13.92 -3.69
N GLU A 43 25.31 -14.34 -4.31
CA GLU A 43 25.46 -14.19 -5.76
C GLU A 43 24.24 -14.89 -6.36
N GLN A 44 23.34 -14.10 -6.95
CA GLN A 44 22.22 -14.63 -7.71
C GLN A 44 22.78 -15.74 -8.61
N PRO A 45 22.23 -16.97 -8.56
CA PRO A 45 22.76 -18.05 -9.38
C PRO A 45 22.74 -17.58 -10.84
N ALA A 46 23.89 -17.65 -11.50
CA ALA A 46 24.01 -17.24 -12.89
C ALA A 46 22.93 -17.95 -13.71
N ALA A 47 22.19 -17.19 -14.52
CA ALA A 47 21.18 -17.74 -15.39
C ALA A 47 21.77 -18.91 -16.20
N PRO A 48 21.09 -20.05 -16.32
CA PRO A 48 21.55 -21.14 -17.17
C PRO A 48 21.87 -20.60 -18.58
N THR A 49 22.98 -21.04 -19.18
CA THR A 49 23.40 -20.58 -20.50
C THR A 49 22.27 -20.74 -21.52
N GLY A 50 21.75 -19.61 -22.04
CA GLY A 50 20.63 -19.55 -22.98
C GLY A 50 19.28 -19.14 -22.39
N PHE A 51 19.19 -18.85 -21.10
CA PHE A 51 18.05 -18.19 -20.46
C PHE A 51 18.43 -16.74 -20.12
N GLU A 52 17.79 -15.78 -20.79
CA GLU A 52 17.77 -14.39 -20.33
C GLU A 52 16.64 -14.28 -19.31
N TYR A 53 16.97 -13.89 -18.06
CA TYR A 53 15.92 -13.41 -17.16
C TYR A 53 15.41 -12.11 -17.77
N GLU A 54 14.10 -12.04 -18.00
CA GLU A 54 13.44 -10.80 -18.40
C GLU A 54 13.77 -9.75 -17.32
N THR A 55 14.60 -8.77 -17.67
CA THR A 55 14.88 -7.66 -16.78
C THR A 55 13.59 -6.88 -16.68
N ILE A 56 12.81 -7.14 -15.61
CA ILE A 56 11.67 -6.30 -15.25
C ILE A 56 12.23 -4.87 -15.18
N PRO A 57 11.74 -3.94 -16.01
CA PRO A 57 12.16 -2.56 -15.95
C PRO A 57 12.05 -2.09 -14.51
N ALA A 58 13.16 -1.68 -13.90
CA ALA A 58 13.10 -0.89 -12.69
C ALA A 58 12.33 0.38 -13.08
N GLU A 59 11.25 0.68 -12.37
CA GLU A 59 10.23 1.69 -12.72
C GLU A 59 9.21 1.19 -13.77
N GLU A 60 8.47 0.12 -13.48
CA GLU A 60 7.08 0.10 -13.96
C GLU A 60 6.37 1.23 -13.21
N ASP A 61 6.01 2.29 -13.93
CA ASP A 61 5.30 3.46 -13.40
C ASP A 61 4.05 2.96 -12.65
N SER A 62 4.19 2.80 -11.34
CA SER A 62 3.16 2.26 -10.45
C SER A 62 2.07 3.29 -10.17
N THR A 63 2.05 4.39 -10.93
CA THR A 63 0.95 5.32 -10.96
C THR A 63 -0.30 4.58 -11.48
N PRO A 64 -1.37 4.50 -10.68
CA PRO A 64 -2.61 3.86 -11.09
C PRO A 64 -3.14 4.48 -12.39
N SER A 65 -3.66 3.65 -13.28
CA SER A 65 -4.32 4.14 -14.48
C SER A 65 -5.63 4.87 -14.12
N PRO A 66 -6.19 5.69 -15.03
CA PRO A 66 -7.51 6.29 -14.81
C PRO A 66 -8.60 5.26 -14.49
N ASP A 67 -8.57 4.10 -15.15
CA ASP A 67 -9.52 3.00 -14.90
C ASP A 67 -9.35 2.42 -13.49
N ASP A 68 -8.11 2.32 -13.00
CA ASP A 68 -7.84 1.89 -11.62
C ASP A 68 -8.37 2.90 -10.61
N LEU A 69 -8.20 4.20 -10.88
CA LEU A 69 -8.74 5.26 -10.02
C LEU A 69 -10.27 5.27 -10.04
N ASP A 70 -10.90 5.02 -11.19
CA ASP A 70 -12.35 4.91 -11.29
C ASP A 70 -12.87 3.68 -10.50
N ALA A 71 -12.14 2.56 -10.53
CA ALA A 71 -12.45 1.38 -9.72
C ALA A 71 -12.28 1.63 -8.21
N ILE A 72 -11.25 2.40 -7.82
CA ILE A 72 -11.04 2.84 -6.43
C ILE A 72 -12.18 3.75 -5.98
N ALA A 73 -12.62 4.69 -6.82
CA ALA A 73 -13.76 5.56 -6.53
C ALA A 73 -15.05 4.76 -6.34
N LEU A 74 -15.31 3.80 -7.23
CA LEU A 74 -16.46 2.91 -7.09
C LEU A 74 -16.40 2.08 -5.79
N ALA A 75 -15.22 1.60 -5.40
CA ALA A 75 -15.03 0.88 -4.15
C ALA A 75 -15.24 1.80 -2.92
N SER A 76 -14.81 3.06 -3.00
CA SER A 76 -15.04 4.07 -1.97
C SER A 76 -16.55 4.31 -1.77
N ASP A 77 -17.28 4.54 -2.86
CA ASP A 77 -18.73 4.71 -2.83
C ASP A 77 -19.43 3.46 -2.30
N ASN A 78 -18.96 2.27 -2.66
CA ASN A 78 -19.50 1.02 -2.15
C ASN A 78 -19.30 0.89 -0.63
N ALA A 79 -18.13 1.28 -0.13
CA ALA A 79 -17.84 1.25 1.31
C ALA A 79 -18.73 2.23 2.07
N VAL A 80 -18.90 3.47 1.59
CA VAL A 80 -19.80 4.47 2.19
C VAL A 80 -21.26 3.97 2.20
N ASN A 81 -21.73 3.43 1.08
CA ASN A 81 -23.09 2.90 1.00
C ASN A 81 -23.29 1.69 1.92
N SER A 82 -22.30 0.81 2.02
CA SER A 82 -22.34 -0.36 2.90
C SER A 82 -22.34 0.06 4.38
N ALA A 83 -21.53 1.05 4.76
CA ALA A 83 -21.54 1.63 6.10
C ALA A 83 -22.90 2.22 6.45
N ALA A 84 -23.50 3.02 5.55
CA ALA A 84 -24.84 3.58 5.75
C ALA A 84 -25.90 2.49 5.96
N MET A 85 -25.90 1.43 5.11
CA MET A 85 -26.82 0.30 5.26
C MET A 85 -26.63 -0.44 6.59
N LEU A 86 -25.38 -0.66 7.02
CA LEU A 86 -25.09 -1.34 8.30
C LEU A 86 -25.49 -0.48 9.49
N SER A 87 -25.33 0.85 9.40
CA SER A 87 -25.78 1.79 10.42
C SER A 87 -27.30 1.70 10.62
N ASP A 88 -28.08 1.72 9.53
CA ASP A 88 -29.55 1.57 9.59
C ASP A 88 -29.97 0.23 10.23
N VAL A 89 -29.25 -0.86 9.90
CA VAL A 89 -29.51 -2.18 10.50
C VAL A 89 -29.11 -2.22 11.98
N LEU A 90 -27.99 -1.59 12.36
CA LEU A 90 -27.54 -1.50 13.74
C LEU A 90 -28.53 -0.77 14.65
N GLU A 91 -29.17 0.29 14.17
CA GLU A 91 -30.20 1.02 14.91
C GLU A 91 -31.42 0.15 15.23
N SER A 92 -31.74 -0.82 14.38
CA SER A 92 -32.94 -1.67 14.51
C SER A 92 -32.70 -3.01 15.22
N MET A 93 -31.44 -3.35 15.56
CA MET A 93 -31.10 -4.65 16.13
C MET A 93 -31.07 -4.68 17.68
N PRO A 94 -31.25 -5.86 18.30
CA PRO A 94 -31.00 -6.09 19.72
C PRO A 94 -29.50 -6.05 20.04
N ASP A 95 -29.13 -5.51 21.21
CA ASP A 95 -27.73 -5.27 21.59
C ASP A 95 -26.82 -6.51 21.55
N GLY A 96 -27.36 -7.69 21.86
CA GLY A 96 -26.61 -8.95 21.88
C GLY A 96 -26.13 -9.46 20.51
N SER A 97 -26.48 -8.79 19.41
CA SER A 97 -26.07 -9.16 18.05
C SER A 97 -25.40 -8.01 17.27
N LYS A 98 -25.15 -6.88 17.93
CA LYS A 98 -24.59 -5.68 17.28
C LYS A 98 -23.09 -5.79 17.04
N GLU A 99 -22.37 -6.49 17.89
CA GLU A 99 -20.90 -6.45 17.97
C GLU A 99 -20.22 -6.74 16.62
N ALA A 100 -20.65 -7.78 15.91
CA ALA A 100 -20.11 -8.11 14.57
C ALA A 100 -20.46 -7.05 13.51
N LEU A 101 -21.67 -6.50 13.55
CA LEU A 101 -22.08 -5.44 12.62
C LEU A 101 -21.41 -4.11 12.95
N THR A 102 -21.13 -3.82 14.22
CA THR A 102 -20.38 -2.63 14.63
C THR A 102 -18.93 -2.71 14.15
N CYS A 103 -18.30 -3.88 14.22
CA CYS A 103 -16.98 -4.08 13.62
C CYS A 103 -17.03 -3.86 12.10
N ALA A 104 -17.99 -4.49 11.41
CA ALA A 104 -18.13 -4.34 9.96
C ALA A 104 -18.37 -2.87 9.55
N LEU A 105 -19.20 -2.13 10.29
CA LEU A 105 -19.43 -0.70 10.06
C LEU A 105 -18.10 0.07 10.13
N ASN A 106 -17.33 -0.16 11.19
CA ASN A 106 -16.05 0.52 11.41
C ASN A 106 -15.04 0.18 10.31
N ASP A 107 -15.02 -1.08 9.86
CA ASP A 107 -14.16 -1.52 8.75
C ASP A 107 -14.52 -0.81 7.43
N PHE A 108 -15.81 -0.65 7.15
CA PHE A 108 -16.27 0.09 5.96
C PHE A 108 -16.00 1.58 6.04
N ASP A 109 -16.18 2.20 7.21
CA ASP A 109 -15.82 3.62 7.43
C ASP A 109 -14.31 3.83 7.21
N CYS A 110 -13.47 2.96 7.78
CA CYS A 110 -12.02 3.00 7.58
C CYS A 110 -11.63 2.79 6.11
N ALA A 111 -12.29 1.86 5.42
CA ALA A 111 -12.04 1.61 4.00
C ALA A 111 -12.41 2.82 3.13
N ALA A 112 -13.56 3.44 3.37
CA ALA A 112 -14.00 4.63 2.66
C ALA A 112 -13.00 5.79 2.85
N GLU A 113 -12.59 6.07 4.08
CA GLU A 113 -11.60 7.12 4.36
C GLU A 113 -10.26 6.85 3.67
N HIS A 114 -9.79 5.59 3.69
CA HIS A 114 -8.52 5.23 3.09
C HIS A 114 -8.55 5.37 1.57
N LEU A 115 -9.62 4.88 0.92
CA LEU A 115 -9.80 4.97 -0.53
C LEU A 115 -9.97 6.42 -0.98
N GLN A 116 -10.73 7.24 -0.24
CA GLN A 116 -10.85 8.66 -0.54
C GLN A 116 -9.50 9.38 -0.45
N ARG A 117 -8.73 9.12 0.61
CA ARG A 117 -7.40 9.72 0.77
C ARG A 117 -6.44 9.32 -0.35
N LEU A 118 -6.57 8.10 -0.87
CA LEU A 118 -5.80 7.65 -2.02
C LEU A 118 -6.18 8.46 -3.27
N LEU A 119 -7.47 8.64 -3.55
CA LEU A 119 -7.97 9.43 -4.69
C LEU A 119 -7.55 10.90 -4.62
N ASP A 120 -7.60 11.50 -3.43
CA ASP A 120 -7.14 12.88 -3.19
C ASP A 120 -5.64 13.02 -3.52
N GLY A 121 -4.85 11.96 -3.29
CA GLY A 121 -3.43 11.93 -3.63
C GLY A 121 -3.13 11.94 -5.13
N TYR A 122 -4.12 11.60 -5.97
CA TYR A 122 -4.00 11.56 -7.43
C TYR A 122 -4.79 12.68 -8.15
N ASP A 123 -5.27 13.69 -7.41
CA ASP A 123 -6.15 14.75 -7.95
C ASP A 123 -7.32 14.18 -8.78
N TYR A 124 -7.89 13.07 -8.32
CA TYR A 124 -8.94 12.34 -9.04
C TYR A 124 -10.16 13.23 -9.31
N LYS A 125 -10.68 13.16 -10.53
CA LYS A 125 -11.96 13.76 -10.91
C LYS A 125 -12.95 12.68 -11.31
N PRO A 126 -14.21 12.71 -10.86
CA PRO A 126 -15.25 11.81 -11.34
C PRO A 126 -15.41 11.86 -12.86
N LEU A 127 -15.79 10.75 -13.48
CA LEU A 127 -16.00 10.64 -14.93
C LEU A 127 -16.95 11.73 -15.46
N ASP A 128 -18.02 12.03 -14.71
CA ASP A 128 -19.01 13.05 -15.07
C ASP A 128 -18.38 14.46 -15.23
N GLU A 129 -17.30 14.75 -14.49
CA GLU A 129 -16.58 16.04 -14.58
C GLU A 129 -15.48 16.03 -15.65
N ARG A 130 -15.09 14.85 -16.16
CA ARG A 130 -14.06 14.70 -17.20
C ARG A 130 -14.64 14.86 -18.61
N GLU A 131 -15.91 14.51 -18.82
CA GLU A 131 -16.58 14.56 -20.14
C GLU A 131 -17.05 15.97 -20.54
N GLU A 132 -17.04 16.96 -19.63
CA GLU A 132 -17.46 18.35 -19.92
C GLU A 132 -16.39 19.21 -20.65
N ARG A 133 -15.39 18.61 -21.32
CA ARG A 133 -14.29 19.33 -22.00
C ARG A 133 -14.16 19.10 -23.49
#